data_AF-A0A7C5XHA7-F1
#
_entry.id   AF-A0A7C5XHA7-F1
#
_cell.length_a   1.000
_cell.length_b   1.000
_cell.length_c   1.000
_cell.angle_alpha   90.00
_cell.angle_beta   90.00
_cell.angle_gamma   90.00
#
_symmetry.space_group_name_H-M   'P 1'
#
loop_
_entity.id
_entity.type
_entity.pdbx_description
1 polymer ?
#
loop_
_entity_poly.entity_id
_entity_poly.type
_entity_poly.pdbx_seq_one_letter_code
_entity_poly.pdbx_strand_id
1 'polypeptide(L)'
;MTWYFMYSLPILYGMAFIVYIAAVGILWLVHRLGREELLLPVGAMDYILLLTISQYMASKIGAYVGPLVVPMGVITYSASVSVLDFLTLRYGRGVGYWVVRIAAYLQALVFLINYLVINYPPAQFWESLQATFAAIMGVSARIAIASITAFIVSETYDVFLVSRLGGGVLRRVGYSDPVAM
;
A
#
# COMPACT_ATOMS: atom_id res chain seq x y z
N MET A 1 -17.83 12.82 23.61
CA MET A 1 -17.82 12.27 22.23
C MET A 1 -17.22 13.22 21.19
N THR A 2 -17.15 14.53 21.44
CA THR A 2 -16.65 15.55 20.49
C THR A 2 -15.12 15.73 20.45
N TRP A 3 -14.42 15.46 21.56
CA TRP A 3 -12.96 15.65 21.65
C TRP A 3 -12.16 14.70 20.75
N TYR A 4 -12.55 13.43 20.66
CA TYR A 4 -11.87 12.45 19.78
C TYR A 4 -11.97 12.80 18.29
N PHE A 5 -12.99 13.55 17.89
CA PHE A 5 -13.24 13.94 16.50
C PHE A 5 -12.31 15.05 15.98
N MET A 6 -11.93 16.00 16.85
CA MET A 6 -11.14 17.17 16.44
C MET A 6 -9.65 16.85 16.31
N TYR A 7 -9.14 15.88 17.07
CA TYR A 7 -7.71 15.54 17.11
C TYR A 7 -7.34 14.27 16.34
N SER A 8 -8.32 13.44 15.97
CA SER A 8 -8.10 12.20 15.23
C SER A 8 -7.42 12.41 13.87
N LEU A 9 -7.79 13.46 13.13
CA LEU A 9 -7.20 13.79 11.83
C LEU A 9 -5.73 14.23 11.99
N PRO A 10 -5.40 15.26 12.82
CA PRO A 10 -4.01 15.60 13.10
C PRO A 10 -3.17 14.42 13.58
N ILE A 11 -3.73 13.56 14.44
CA ILE A 11 -3.04 12.36 14.94
C ILE A 11 -2.78 11.38 13.79
N LEU A 12 -3.78 11.11 12.95
CA LEU A 12 -3.65 10.21 11.80
C LEU A 12 -2.57 10.72 10.84
N TYR A 13 -2.60 12.00 10.47
CA TYR A 13 -1.59 12.60 9.62
C TYR A 13 -0.21 12.61 10.27
N GLY A 14 -0.12 12.85 11.58
CA GLY A 14 1.14 12.76 12.33
C GLY A 14 1.72 11.35 12.29
N MET A 15 0.88 10.32 12.48
CA MET A 15 1.30 8.91 12.38
C MET A 15 1.75 8.57 10.95
N ALA A 16 0.99 8.97 9.94
CA ALA A 16 1.34 8.76 8.53
C ALA A 16 2.66 9.46 8.17
N PHE A 17 2.86 10.69 8.65
CA PHE A 17 4.09 11.44 8.46
C PHE A 17 5.30 10.75 9.10
N ILE A 18 5.16 10.20 10.31
CA ILE A 18 6.22 9.41 10.95
C ILE A 18 6.61 8.21 10.09
N VAL A 19 5.62 7.46 9.58
CA VAL A 19 5.88 6.32 8.70
C VAL A 19 6.53 6.75 7.38
N TYR A 20 6.08 7.86 6.79
CA TYR A 20 6.67 8.44 5.60
C TYR A 20 8.15 8.80 5.80
N ILE A 21 8.47 9.47 6.90
CA ILE A 21 9.87 9.83 7.24
C ILE A 21 10.71 8.57 7.45
N ALA A 22 10.16 7.52 8.05
CA ALA A 22 10.88 6.26 8.21
C ALA A 22 11.19 5.59 6.85
N ALA A 23 10.19 5.52 5.95
CA ALA A 23 10.33 4.94 4.62
C ALA A 23 11.28 5.75 3.72
N VAL A 24 11.14 7.07 3.68
CA VAL A 24 12.08 7.93 2.94
C VAL A 24 13.46 7.94 3.59
N GLY A 25 13.53 7.82 4.92
CA GLY A 25 14.76 7.81 5.69
C GLY A 25 15.71 6.69 5.28
N ILE A 26 15.20 5.48 4.99
CA ILE A 26 16.06 4.39 4.53
C ILE A 26 16.60 4.65 3.11
N LEU A 27 15.79 5.18 2.20
CA LEU A 27 16.22 5.56 0.84
C LEU A 27 17.24 6.70 0.89
N TRP A 28 16.99 7.70 1.72
CA TRP A 28 17.90 8.82 1.94
C TRP A 28 19.24 8.34 2.52
N LEU A 29 19.22 7.41 3.48
CA LEU A 29 20.44 6.85 4.07
C LEU A 29 21.26 6.11 3.01
N VAL A 30 20.63 5.26 2.19
CA VAL A 30 21.29 4.54 1.09
C VAL A 30 21.93 5.51 0.10
N HIS A 31 21.21 6.55 -0.30
CA HIS A 31 21.75 7.61 -1.15
C HIS A 31 22.92 8.35 -0.49
N ARG A 32 22.79 8.70 0.80
CA ARG A 32 23.82 9.42 1.56
C ARG A 32 25.12 8.63 1.70
N LEU A 33 25.03 7.31 1.78
CA LEU A 33 26.17 6.39 1.80
C LEU A 33 26.78 6.16 0.41
N GLY A 34 26.26 6.79 -0.64
CA GLY A 34 26.74 6.66 -2.01
C GLY A 34 26.42 5.31 -2.65
N ARG A 35 25.44 4.57 -2.11
CA ARG A 35 25.05 3.22 -2.55
C ARG A 35 23.89 3.26 -3.54
N GLU A 36 24.08 3.97 -4.63
CA GLU A 36 23.07 4.19 -5.68
C GLU A 36 22.52 2.88 -6.28
N GLU A 37 23.36 1.85 -6.32
CA GLU A 37 23.01 0.50 -6.77
C GLU A 37 21.96 -0.19 -5.89
N LEU A 38 21.84 0.23 -4.62
CA LEU A 38 20.91 -0.36 -3.66
C LEU A 38 19.56 0.36 -3.61
N LEU A 39 19.43 1.56 -4.17
CA LEU A 39 18.20 2.34 -4.06
C LEU A 39 16.98 1.65 -4.69
N LEU A 40 17.16 1.02 -5.86
CA LEU A 40 16.10 0.27 -6.51
C LEU A 40 15.67 -0.97 -5.69
N PRO A 41 16.57 -1.90 -5.32
CA PRO A 41 16.15 -3.08 -4.56
C PRO A 41 15.62 -2.72 -3.17
N VAL A 42 16.24 -1.76 -2.46
CA VAL A 42 15.76 -1.32 -1.14
C VAL A 42 14.39 -0.65 -1.26
N GLY A 43 14.17 0.23 -2.23
CA GLY A 43 12.87 0.86 -2.43
C GLY A 43 11.79 -0.14 -2.83
N ALA A 44 12.11 -1.13 -3.68
CA ALA A 44 11.15 -2.18 -4.02
C ALA A 44 10.79 -3.03 -2.79
N MET A 45 11.77 -3.39 -1.96
CA MET A 45 11.54 -4.12 -0.70
C MET A 45 10.69 -3.30 0.28
N ASP A 46 11.00 -2.02 0.44
CA ASP A 46 10.26 -1.10 1.31
C ASP A 46 8.81 -0.93 0.84
N TYR A 47 8.59 -0.76 -0.47
CA TYR A 47 7.26 -0.72 -1.06
C TYR A 47 6.44 -1.98 -0.74
N ILE A 48 7.03 -3.17 -0.95
CA ILE A 48 6.36 -4.44 -0.68
C ILE A 48 6.06 -4.59 0.82
N LEU A 49 6.99 -4.20 1.69
CA LEU A 49 6.79 -4.21 3.14
C LEU A 49 5.60 -3.31 3.54
N LEU A 50 5.63 -2.04 3.14
CA LEU A 50 4.60 -1.06 3.48
C LEU A 50 3.22 -1.48 2.97
N LEU A 51 3.15 -2.01 1.75
CA LEU A 51 1.93 -2.55 1.16
C LEU A 51 1.39 -3.74 1.96
N THR A 52 2.27 -4.67 2.36
CA THR A 52 1.88 -5.87 3.11
C THR A 52 1.39 -5.51 4.52
N ILE A 53 2.12 -4.64 5.22
CA ILE A 53 1.72 -4.15 6.55
C ILE A 53 0.40 -3.38 6.47
N SER A 54 0.19 -2.58 5.42
CA SER A 54 -1.08 -1.88 5.21
C SER A 54 -2.28 -2.84 5.19
N GLN A 55 -2.16 -3.96 4.49
CA GLN A 55 -3.24 -4.96 4.42
C GLN A 55 -3.58 -5.57 5.78
N TYR A 56 -2.57 -5.88 6.60
CA TYR A 56 -2.81 -6.42 7.94
C TYR A 56 -3.36 -5.35 8.89
N MET A 57 -2.83 -4.13 8.84
CA MET A 57 -3.30 -3.04 9.70
C MET A 57 -4.71 -2.56 9.31
N ALA A 58 -5.16 -2.82 8.08
CA ALA A 58 -6.54 -2.58 7.64
C ALA A 58 -7.57 -3.44 8.40
N SER A 59 -7.16 -4.54 9.05
CA SER A 59 -8.04 -5.31 9.94
C SER A 59 -8.57 -4.49 11.12
N LYS A 60 -7.86 -3.41 11.50
CA LYS A 60 -8.32 -2.45 12.49
C LYS A 60 -9.07 -1.31 11.81
N ILE A 61 -10.33 -1.13 12.19
CA ILE A 61 -11.12 0.03 11.76
C ILE A 61 -10.94 1.16 12.78
N GLY A 62 -10.39 2.28 12.32
CA GLY A 62 -10.26 3.51 13.09
C GLY A 62 -11.57 4.27 13.14
N ALA A 63 -11.98 4.65 14.34
CA ALA A 63 -13.12 5.53 14.53
C ALA A 63 -12.72 7.00 14.44
N TYR A 64 -13.68 7.83 14.04
CA TYR A 64 -13.62 9.28 14.19
C TYR A 64 -12.58 10.00 13.33
N VAL A 65 -12.15 9.46 12.18
CA VAL A 65 -11.32 10.21 11.21
C VAL A 65 -12.22 11.23 10.52
N GLY A 66 -12.46 12.38 11.17
CA GLY A 66 -13.62 13.22 10.84
C GLY A 66 -14.93 12.42 11.01
N PRO A 67 -15.95 12.56 10.14
CA PRO A 67 -17.20 11.79 10.22
C PRO A 67 -17.10 10.34 9.77
N LEU A 68 -15.91 9.88 9.36
CA LEU A 68 -15.72 8.59 8.71
C LEU A 68 -15.05 7.57 9.62
N VAL A 69 -15.34 6.30 9.35
CA VAL A 69 -14.60 5.13 9.83
C VAL A 69 -13.68 4.67 8.71
N VAL A 70 -12.39 4.53 9.01
CA VAL A 70 -11.35 4.26 8.01
C VAL A 70 -10.48 3.08 8.46
N PRO A 71 -10.15 2.13 7.58
CA PRO A 71 -9.16 1.09 7.88
C PRO A 71 -7.80 1.70 8.20
N MET A 72 -7.18 1.28 9.29
CA MET A 72 -5.93 1.90 9.78
C MET A 72 -4.69 1.57 8.92
N GLY A 73 -4.82 0.66 7.95
CA GLY A 73 -3.81 0.42 6.91
C GLY A 73 -3.46 1.66 6.08
N VAL A 74 -4.33 2.69 6.07
CA VAL A 74 -4.08 3.96 5.38
C VAL A 74 -2.79 4.66 5.84
N ILE A 75 -2.40 4.47 7.11
CA ILE A 75 -1.18 5.07 7.67
C ILE A 75 0.05 4.64 6.87
N THR A 76 0.20 3.34 6.61
CA THR A 76 1.36 2.81 5.88
C THR A 76 1.18 2.84 4.37
N TYR A 77 -0.07 2.81 3.88
CA TYR A 77 -0.37 2.89 2.45
C TYR A 77 0.13 4.21 1.82
N SER A 78 0.00 5.32 2.54
CA SER A 78 0.47 6.62 2.05
C SER A 78 1.98 6.61 1.71
N ALA A 79 2.78 5.98 2.57
CA ALA A 79 4.21 5.84 2.36
C ALA A 79 4.54 4.88 1.19
N SER A 80 3.78 3.80 1.00
CA SER A 80 4.04 2.87 -0.11
C SER A 80 3.85 3.55 -1.47
N VAL A 81 2.81 4.36 -1.63
CA VAL A 81 2.57 5.15 -2.85
C VAL A 81 3.76 6.07 -3.13
N SER A 82 4.24 6.77 -2.10
CA SER A 82 5.39 7.68 -2.26
C SER A 82 6.69 6.98 -2.65
N VAL A 83 6.95 5.79 -2.09
CA VAL A 83 8.11 4.97 -2.49
C VAL A 83 7.97 4.49 -3.94
N LEU A 84 6.78 4.05 -4.35
CA LEU A 84 6.53 3.64 -5.73
C LEU A 84 6.70 4.80 -6.72
N ASP A 85 6.24 5.99 -6.37
CA ASP A 85 6.40 7.20 -7.18
C ASP A 85 7.88 7.56 -7.34
N PHE A 86 8.65 7.52 -6.24
CA PHE A 86 10.11 7.69 -6.28
C PHE A 86 10.77 6.70 -7.25
N LEU A 87 10.44 5.41 -7.15
CA LEU A 87 10.99 4.38 -8.03
C LEU A 87 10.61 4.63 -9.51
N THR A 88 9.36 5.01 -9.74
CA THR A 88 8.81 5.25 -11.09
C THR A 88 9.44 6.48 -11.73
N LEU A 89 9.62 7.57 -10.97
CA LEU A 89 10.24 8.80 -11.44
C LEU A 89 11.76 8.65 -11.65
N ARG A 90 12.45 7.92 -10.77
CA ARG A 90 13.90 7.73 -10.84
C ARG A 90 14.34 6.70 -11.88
N TYR A 91 13.63 5.58 -11.99
CA TYR A 91 14.02 4.45 -12.84
C TYR A 91 13.11 4.25 -14.06
N GLY A 92 12.09 5.09 -14.21
CA GLY A 92 11.15 5.07 -15.31
C GLY A 92 9.95 4.14 -15.10
N ARG A 93 8.93 4.36 -15.91
CA ARG A 93 7.62 3.69 -15.81
C ARG A 93 7.69 2.18 -15.97
N GLY A 94 8.61 1.69 -16.81
CA GLY A 94 8.83 0.25 -16.98
C GLY A 94 9.21 -0.46 -15.68
N VAL A 95 10.08 0.16 -14.88
CA VAL A 95 10.47 -0.36 -13.56
C VAL A 95 9.30 -0.29 -12.59
N GLY A 96 8.57 0.83 -12.55
CA GLY A 96 7.35 0.97 -11.75
C GLY A 96 6.33 -0.15 -12.02
N TYR A 97 6.04 -0.44 -13.29
CA TYR A 97 5.13 -1.53 -13.66
C TYR A 97 5.61 -2.90 -13.18
N TRP A 98 6.91 -3.19 -13.29
CA TRP A 98 7.46 -4.44 -12.79
C TRP A 98 7.40 -4.55 -11.27
N VAL A 99 7.71 -3.47 -10.54
CA VAL A 99 7.60 -3.42 -9.08
C VAL A 99 6.16 -3.70 -8.64
N VAL A 100 5.16 -3.10 -9.28
CA VAL A 100 3.75 -3.35 -8.96
C VAL A 100 3.33 -4.78 -9.29
N ARG A 101 3.71 -5.32 -10.45
CA ARG A 101 3.39 -6.70 -10.84
C ARG A 101 4.00 -7.72 -9.87
N ILE A 102 5.25 -7.52 -9.48
CA ILE A 102 5.94 -8.35 -8.49
C ILE A 102 5.22 -8.24 -7.15
N ALA A 103 4.90 -7.03 -6.69
CA ALA A 103 4.15 -6.84 -5.45
C ALA A 103 2.78 -7.52 -5.49
N ALA A 104 2.04 -7.41 -6.59
CA ALA A 104 0.76 -8.08 -6.77
C ALA A 104 0.88 -9.61 -6.67
N TYR A 105 1.90 -10.20 -7.32
CA TYR A 105 2.20 -11.63 -7.18
C TYR A 105 2.52 -12.01 -5.73
N LEU A 106 3.35 -11.22 -5.05
CA LEU A 106 3.68 -11.46 -3.64
C LEU A 106 2.47 -11.31 -2.73
N GLN A 107 1.54 -10.40 -3.01
CA GLN A 107 0.29 -10.31 -2.25
C GLN A 107 -0.64 -11.50 -2.49
N ALA A 108 -0.66 -12.06 -3.70
CA ALA A 108 -1.35 -13.32 -3.95
C ALA A 108 -0.70 -14.49 -3.18
N LEU A 109 0.63 -14.48 -3.01
CA LEU A 109 1.33 -15.47 -2.19
C LEU A 109 0.99 -15.31 -0.70
N VAL A 110 0.94 -14.06 -0.19
CA VAL A 110 0.50 -13.77 1.19
C VAL A 110 -0.94 -14.26 1.42
N PHE A 111 -1.84 -14.02 0.47
CA PHE A 111 -3.19 -14.57 0.49
C PHE A 111 -3.19 -16.10 0.61
N LEU A 112 -2.43 -16.77 -0.25
CA LEU A 112 -2.39 -18.24 -0.29
C LEU A 112 -1.87 -18.79 1.04
N ILE A 113 -0.80 -18.20 1.59
CA ILE A 113 -0.25 -18.61 2.88
C ILE A 113 -1.28 -18.44 3.99
N ASN A 114 -1.95 -17.28 4.06
CA ASN A 114 -2.98 -17.03 5.06
C ASN A 114 -4.14 -18.02 4.93
N TYR A 115 -4.59 -18.30 3.70
CA TYR A 115 -5.63 -19.29 3.45
C TYR A 115 -5.23 -20.68 3.97
N LEU A 116 -4.02 -21.15 3.66
CA LEU A 116 -3.54 -22.46 4.11
C LEU A 116 -3.46 -22.54 5.64
N VAL A 117 -2.95 -21.49 6.30
CA VAL A 117 -2.80 -21.46 7.76
C VAL A 117 -4.15 -21.36 8.47
N ILE A 118 -5.09 -20.54 7.98
CA ILE A 118 -6.43 -20.39 8.57
C ILE A 118 -7.22 -21.70 8.51
N ASN A 119 -7.06 -22.48 7.44
CA ASN A 119 -7.78 -23.74 7.27
C ASN A 119 -7.10 -24.94 7.93
N TYR A 120 -5.90 -24.77 8.51
CA TYR A 120 -5.26 -25.83 9.27
C TYR A 120 -5.96 -26.02 10.62
N PRO A 121 -6.23 -27.26 11.08
CA PRO A 121 -6.92 -27.49 12.35
C PRO A 121 -6.18 -26.83 13.53
N PRO A 122 -6.87 -26.08 14.40
CA PRO A 122 -6.25 -25.51 15.59
C PRO A 122 -5.90 -26.63 16.59
N ALA A 123 -4.84 -26.41 17.38
CA ALA A 123 -4.58 -27.24 18.54
C ALA A 123 -5.71 -27.06 19.58
N GLN A 124 -5.97 -28.08 20.42
CA GLN A 124 -7.06 -28.03 21.41
C GLN A 124 -6.98 -26.82 22.36
N PHE A 125 -5.78 -26.44 22.79
CA PHE A 125 -5.60 -25.27 23.66
C PHE A 125 -5.77 -23.91 22.93
N TRP A 126 -5.83 -23.92 21.60
CA TRP A 126 -5.91 -22.73 20.74
C TRP A 126 -7.30 -22.52 20.13
N GLU A 127 -8.22 -23.48 20.29
CA GLU A 127 -9.52 -23.49 19.61
C GLU A 127 -10.35 -22.22 19.84
N SER A 128 -10.28 -21.64 21.05
CA SER A 128 -10.96 -20.39 21.41
C SER A 128 -10.48 -19.16 20.64
N LEU A 129 -9.26 -19.18 20.10
CA LEU A 129 -8.66 -18.06 19.36
C LEU A 129 -8.84 -18.19 17.84
N GLN A 130 -9.26 -19.37 17.34
CA GLN A 130 -9.29 -19.66 15.91
C GLN A 130 -10.20 -18.72 15.12
N ALA A 131 -11.40 -18.45 15.63
CA ALA A 131 -12.36 -17.57 14.97
C ALA A 131 -11.83 -16.13 14.85
N THR A 132 -11.20 -15.61 15.91
CA THR A 132 -10.59 -14.27 15.94
C THR A 132 -9.39 -14.19 15.00
N PHE A 133 -8.54 -15.20 15.00
CA PHE A 133 -7.40 -15.28 14.08
C PHE A 133 -7.85 -15.27 12.62
N ALA A 134 -8.83 -16.12 12.27
CA ALA A 134 -9.40 -16.17 10.93
C ALA A 134 -10.05 -14.85 10.51
N ALA A 135 -10.73 -14.15 11.43
CA ALA A 135 -11.33 -12.85 11.17
C ALA A 135 -10.29 -11.77 10.85
N ILE A 136 -9.19 -11.70 11.60
CA ILE A 136 -8.13 -10.70 11.38
C ILE A 136 -7.32 -11.01 10.12
N MET A 137 -6.84 -12.25 10.00
CA MET A 137 -5.97 -12.68 8.89
C MET A 137 -6.73 -12.81 7.57
N GLY A 138 -8.03 -13.11 7.62
CA GLY A 138 -8.91 -13.20 6.45
C GLY A 138 -9.28 -11.85 5.81
N VAL A 139 -9.13 -10.72 6.51
CA VAL A 139 -9.34 -9.38 5.94
C VAL A 139 -8.27 -9.05 4.89
N SER A 140 -7.00 -9.38 5.19
CA SER A 140 -5.88 -9.22 4.25
C SER A 140 -6.13 -9.95 2.92
N ALA A 141 -6.77 -11.12 3.01
CA ALA A 141 -7.06 -11.97 1.87
C ALA A 141 -8.02 -11.33 0.83
N ARG A 142 -9.02 -10.55 1.30
CA ARG A 142 -10.01 -9.90 0.41
C ARG A 142 -9.42 -8.72 -0.36
N ILE A 143 -8.46 -8.01 0.25
CA ILE A 143 -7.80 -6.84 -0.37
C ILE A 143 -6.89 -7.28 -1.53
N ALA A 144 -6.23 -8.43 -1.39
CA ALA A 144 -5.38 -9.00 -2.45
C ALA A 144 -6.16 -9.43 -3.70
N ILE A 145 -7.38 -9.94 -3.55
CA ILE A 145 -8.26 -10.29 -4.69
C ILE A 145 -8.83 -9.02 -5.35
N ALA A 146 -9.26 -8.05 -4.54
CA ALA A 146 -9.79 -6.77 -5.04
C ALA A 146 -8.74 -5.96 -5.83
N SER A 147 -7.45 -6.05 -5.46
CA SER A 147 -6.38 -5.31 -6.11
C SER A 147 -6.04 -5.80 -7.51
N ILE A 148 -6.27 -7.08 -7.84
CA ILE A 148 -5.99 -7.61 -9.19
C ILE A 148 -7.03 -7.10 -10.19
N THR A 149 -8.32 -7.08 -9.83
CA THR A 149 -9.37 -6.57 -10.72
C THR A 149 -9.28 -5.06 -10.88
N ALA A 150 -9.03 -4.33 -9.78
CA ALA A 150 -8.81 -2.88 -9.83
C ALA A 150 -7.56 -2.52 -10.64
N PHE A 151 -6.47 -3.28 -10.51
CA PHE A 151 -5.24 -3.07 -11.27
C PHE A 151 -5.42 -3.37 -12.76
N ILE A 152 -6.04 -4.49 -13.12
CA ILE A 152 -6.30 -4.82 -14.53
C ILE A 152 -7.23 -3.79 -15.17
N VAL A 153 -8.31 -3.39 -14.48
CA VAL A 153 -9.24 -2.39 -15.01
C VAL A 153 -8.56 -1.03 -15.11
N SER A 154 -7.87 -0.57 -14.07
CA SER A 154 -7.20 0.74 -14.04
C SER A 154 -6.09 0.86 -15.09
N GLU A 155 -5.21 -0.14 -15.21
CA GLU A 155 -4.12 -0.14 -16.20
C GLU A 155 -4.64 -0.30 -17.64
N THR A 156 -5.67 -1.13 -17.85
CA THR A 156 -6.29 -1.26 -19.19
C THR A 156 -6.97 0.06 -19.60
N TYR A 157 -7.61 0.74 -18.65
CA TYR A 157 -8.25 2.03 -18.90
C TYR A 157 -7.23 3.15 -19.12
N ASP A 158 -6.13 3.18 -18.35
CA ASP A 158 -5.04 4.14 -18.54
C ASP A 158 -4.39 3.98 -19.91
N VAL A 159 -4.06 2.75 -20.33
CA VAL A 159 -3.51 2.48 -21.67
C VAL A 159 -4.50 2.82 -22.79
N PHE A 160 -5.79 2.53 -22.61
CA PHE A 160 -6.83 2.91 -23.56
C PHE A 160 -6.97 4.44 -23.70
N LEU A 161 -7.04 5.18 -22.59
CA LEU A 161 -7.11 6.64 -22.60
C LEU A 161 -5.84 7.24 -23.20
N VAL A 162 -4.68 6.71 -22.84
CA VAL A 162 -3.37 7.17 -23.33
C VAL A 162 -3.24 6.96 -24.84
N SER A 163 -3.72 5.83 -25.37
CA SER A 163 -3.63 5.48 -26.80
C SER A 163 -4.66 6.23 -27.66
N ARG A 164 -5.80 6.63 -27.10
CA ARG A 164 -6.85 7.36 -27.83
C ARG A 164 -6.65 8.87 -27.80
N LEU A 165 -6.04 9.41 -26.75
CA LEU A 165 -5.79 10.84 -26.58
C LEU A 165 -4.37 11.19 -27.01
N GLY A 166 -4.12 11.32 -28.31
CA GLY A 166 -2.83 11.79 -28.83
C GLY A 166 -2.49 13.19 -28.32
N GLY A 167 -1.53 13.30 -27.39
CA GLY A 167 -1.12 14.55 -26.77
C GLY A 167 0.08 14.34 -25.88
N GLY A 168 1.19 15.03 -26.18
CA GLY A 168 2.49 14.83 -25.55
C GLY A 168 2.47 14.94 -24.02
N VAL A 169 3.42 14.24 -23.40
CA VAL A 169 3.57 13.99 -21.95
C VAL A 169 3.39 15.24 -21.08
N LEU A 170 3.86 16.40 -21.54
CA LEU A 170 3.89 17.64 -20.76
C LEU A 170 2.50 18.26 -20.48
N ARG A 171 1.53 18.08 -21.39
CA ARG A 171 0.16 18.56 -21.17
C ARG A 171 -0.63 17.70 -20.17
N ARG A 172 -0.12 16.51 -19.84
CA ARG A 172 -0.84 15.48 -19.07
C ARG A 172 -0.65 15.59 -17.56
N VAL A 173 0.55 15.92 -17.08
CA VAL A 173 0.83 16.09 -15.63
C VAL A 173 0.02 17.25 -15.04
N GLY A 174 -0.17 18.33 -15.81
CA GLY A 174 -0.90 19.51 -15.33
C GLY A 174 -2.43 19.34 -15.18
N TYR A 175 -3.03 18.29 -15.73
CA TYR A 175 -4.48 18.06 -15.66
C TYR A 175 -4.89 16.96 -14.68
N SER A 176 -4.01 15.96 -14.44
CA SER A 176 -4.32 14.79 -13.62
C SER A 176 -4.08 15.00 -12.12
N ASP A 177 -3.20 15.94 -11.74
CA ASP A 177 -2.74 16.11 -10.36
C ASP A 177 -3.46 17.17 -9.47
N PRO A 178 -4.63 17.77 -9.79
CA PRO A 178 -5.35 18.55 -8.78
C PRO A 178 -6.16 17.67 -7.82
N VAL A 179 -6.32 16.36 -8.10
CA VAL A 179 -7.16 15.44 -7.31
C VAL A 179 -6.35 14.38 -6.56
N ALA A 180 -5.05 14.28 -6.84
CA ALA A 180 -4.11 13.41 -6.12
C ALA A 180 -3.39 14.13 -4.94
N MET A 181 -3.74 15.39 -4.66
CA MET A 181 -3.34 16.13 -3.45
C MET A 181 -4.47 16.14 -2.42
#